data_AF-A0A940ZGK2-F1
#
_entry.id   AF-A0A940ZGK2-F1
#
_cell.length_a   1.000
_cell.length_b   1.000
_cell.length_c   1.000
_cell.angle_alpha   90.00
_cell.angle_beta   90.00
_cell.angle_gamma   90.00
#
_symmetry.space_group_name_H-M   'P 1'
#
loop_
_entity.id
_entity.type
_entity.pdbx_description
1 polymer ?
#
loop_
_entity_poly.entity_id
_entity_poly.type
_entity_poly.pdbx_seq_one_letter_code
_entity_poly.pdbx_strand_id
1 'polypeptide(L)' 'MTEKELENLLNQDEGEAVECKPKLLQRHEIAEYAVGIGNAGGGYLIMGVSDRIPRKILP' A
#
# COMPACT_ATOMS: atom_id res chain seq x y z
N MET A 1 11.50 -7.77 1.07
CA MET A 1 10.81 -6.92 2.04
C MET A 1 10.91 -7.58 3.41
N THR A 2 11.49 -6.87 4.36
CA THR A 2 11.60 -7.23 5.78
C THR A 2 10.52 -6.51 6.58
N GLU A 3 10.26 -6.95 7.81
CA GLU A 3 9.29 -6.30 8.72
C GLU A 3 9.65 -4.83 8.97
N LYS A 4 10.93 -4.52 9.18
CA LYS A 4 11.42 -3.15 9.37
C LYS A 4 11.21 -2.27 8.13
N GLU A 5 11.34 -2.82 6.94
CA GLU A 5 11.05 -2.10 5.69
C GLU A 5 9.55 -1.78 5.56
N LEU A 6 8.69 -2.72 5.97
CA LEU A 6 7.25 -2.49 6.02
C LEU A 6 6.89 -1.41 7.04
N GLU A 7 7.43 -1.47 8.26
CA GLU A 7 7.21 -0.43 9.29
C GLU A 7 7.63 0.96 8.79
N ASN A 8 8.75 1.06 8.07
CA ASN A 8 9.18 2.32 7.48
C ASN A 8 8.18 2.83 6.43
N LEU A 9 7.65 1.95 5.57
CA LEU A 9 6.63 2.31 4.58
C LEU A 9 5.32 2.77 5.23
N LEU A 10 4.91 2.12 6.32
CA LEU A 10 3.68 2.47 7.03
C LEU A 10 3.74 3.85 7.71
N ASN A 11 4.94 4.27 8.11
CA ASN A 11 5.21 5.53 8.80
C ASN A 11 5.65 6.68 7.88
N GLN A 12 5.75 6.46 6.56
CA GLN A 12 6.04 7.55 5.61
C GLN A 12 4.84 8.48 5.45
N ASP A 13 5.12 9.79 5.43
CA ASP A 13 4.19 10.83 4.97
C ASP A 13 3.74 10.53 3.54
N GLU A 14 2.54 10.97 3.16
CA GLU A 14 1.97 10.74 1.83
C GLU A 14 2.87 11.36 0.74
N GLY A 15 3.71 10.52 0.16
CA GLY A 15 4.29 10.67 -1.16
C GLY A 15 3.71 9.60 -2.06
N GLU A 16 3.38 9.97 -3.30
CA GLU A 16 2.49 9.31 -4.27
C GLU A 16 2.76 7.81 -4.60
N ALA A 17 3.74 7.17 -3.97
CA ALA A 17 4.21 5.82 -4.28
C ALA A 17 3.71 4.71 -3.31
N VAL A 18 2.88 5.01 -2.31
CA VAL A 18 2.37 3.99 -1.36
C VAL A 18 0.85 4.08 -1.24
N GLU A 19 0.16 3.04 -1.71
CA GLU A 19 -1.28 2.88 -1.60
C GLU A 19 -1.62 1.83 -0.54
N CYS A 20 -2.44 2.19 0.45
CA CYS A 20 -2.86 1.28 1.52
C CYS A 20 -4.34 0.93 1.41
N LYS A 21 -4.69 -0.35 1.61
CA LYS A 21 -6.08 -0.83 1.62
C LYS A 21 -6.38 -1.68 2.85
N PRO A 22 -7.51 -1.46 3.52
CA PRO A 22 -7.87 -2.19 4.74
C PRO A 22 -8.32 -3.63 4.48
N LYS A 23 -8.65 -3.97 3.22
CA LYS A 23 -9.14 -5.30 2.84
C LYS A 23 -8.27 -5.86 1.72
N LEU A 24 -8.29 -7.18 1.61
CA LEU A 24 -7.76 -7.86 0.43
C LEU A 24 -8.63 -7.52 -0.78
N LEU A 25 -7.97 -7.01 -1.80
CA LEU A 25 -8.61 -6.65 -3.07
C LEU A 25 -8.86 -7.89 -3.92
N GLN A 26 -9.86 -7.82 -4.78
CA GLN A 26 -10.10 -8.80 -5.82
C GLN A 26 -9.05 -8.66 -6.94
N ARG A 27 -8.88 -9.73 -7.74
CA ARG A 27 -7.84 -9.77 -8.79
C ARG A 27 -7.92 -8.61 -9.79
N HIS A 28 -9.13 -8.15 -10.13
CA HIS A 28 -9.31 -7.05 -11.08
C HIS A 28 -8.85 -5.71 -10.49
N GLU A 29 -9.21 -5.43 -9.23
CA GLU A 29 -8.77 -4.23 -8.51
C GLU A 29 -7.24 -4.22 -8.38
N ILE A 30 -6.63 -5.37 -8.06
CA ILE A 30 -5.15 -5.49 -8.01
C ILE A 30 -4.53 -5.11 -9.36
N ALA A 31 -5.13 -5.54 -10.48
CA ALA A 31 -4.62 -5.21 -11.81
C ALA A 31 -4.71 -3.70 -12.11
N GLU A 32 -5.81 -3.05 -11.73
CA GLU A 32 -5.99 -1.60 -11.89
C GLU A 32 -4.95 -0.82 -11.09
N TYR A 33 -4.73 -1.18 -9.82
CA TYR A 33 -3.70 -0.55 -9.00
C TYR A 33 -2.29 -0.81 -9.53
N ALA A 34 -2.00 -2.02 -10.01
CA ALA A 34 -0.71 -2.33 -10.60
C ALA A 34 -0.42 -1.47 -11.85
N VAL A 35 -1.43 -1.24 -12.70
CA VAL A 35 -1.31 -0.34 -13.86
C VAL A 35 -1.07 1.10 -13.41
N GLY A 36 -1.86 1.59 -12.46
CA GLY A 36 -1.71 2.96 -11.93
C GLY A 36 -0.33 3.20 -11.33
N ILE A 37 0.14 2.29 -10.47
CA ILE A 37 1.46 2.33 -9.85
C ILE A 37 2.57 2.25 -10.91
N GLY A 38 2.44 1.37 -11.89
CA GLY A 38 3.41 1.25 -12.98
C GLY A 38 3.53 2.55 -13.81
N ASN A 39 2.40 3.17 -14.15
CA ASN A 39 2.35 4.42 -14.89
C ASN A 39 2.94 5.61 -14.11
N ALA A 40 2.85 5.59 -12.77
CA ALA A 40 3.41 6.61 -11.90
C ALA A 40 4.94 6.45 -11.66
N GLY A 41 5.58 5.44 -12.24
CA GLY A 41 7.02 5.17 -12.07
C GLY A 41 7.34 4.15 -10.97
N GLY A 42 6.35 3.42 -10.47
CA GLY A 42 6.49 2.37 -9.47
C GLY A 42 5.96 2.76 -8.09
N GLY A 43 5.94 1.79 -7.17
CA GLY A 43 5.38 1.98 -5.84
C GLY A 43 4.94 0.68 -5.17
N TYR A 44 4.20 0.82 -4.06
CA TYR A 44 3.74 -0.28 -3.22
C TYR A 44 2.22 -0.23 -3.03
N LEU A 45 1.58 -1.38 -3.19
CA LEU A 45 0.21 -1.64 -2.75
C LEU A 45 0.26 -2.51 -1.50
N ILE A 46 -0.18 -1.98 -0.37
CA ILE A 46 -0.18 -2.67 0.93
C ILE A 46 -1.63 -2.95 1.35
N MET A 47 -1.98 -4.23 1.47
CA MET A 47 -3.33 -4.66 1.87
C MET A 47 -3.37 -5.15 3.32
N GLY A 48 -4.54 -5.08 3.95
CA GLY A 48 -4.72 -5.44 5.36
C GLY A 48 -4.22 -4.37 6.32
N VAL A 49 -4.21 -3.10 5.91
CA VAL A 49 -3.72 -1.99 6.72
C VAL A 49 -4.69 -0.81 6.65
N SER A 50 -4.89 -0.10 7.76
CA SER A 50 -5.70 1.12 7.77
C SER A 50 -5.15 2.18 6.82
N ASP A 51 -6.07 2.96 6.24
CA ASP A 51 -5.81 4.06 5.32
C ASP A 51 -5.32 5.34 6.00
N ARG A 52 -5.55 5.48 7.32
CA ARG A 52 -5.14 6.66 8.11
C ARG A 52 -3.81 6.45 8.83
N ILE A 53 -3.00 7.51 8.88
CA ILE A 53 -1.80 7.59 9.71
C ILE A 53 -2.21 7.85 11.18
N PRO A 54 -1.65 7.13 12.18
CA PRO A 54 -0.70 6.03 12.03
C PRO A 54 -1.40 4.77 11.47
N ARG A 55 -0.81 4.21 10.40
CA ARG A 55 -1.35 3.05 9.70
C ARG A 55 -1.20 1.80 10.57
N LYS A 56 -2.28 1.03 10.73
CA LYS A 56 -2.32 -0.17 11.58
C LYS A 56 -2.63 -1.40 10.76
N ILE A 57 -1.92 -2.50 11.03
CA ILE A 57 -2.23 -3.81 10.48
C ILE A 57 -3.59 -4.26 11.05
N LEU A 58 -4.49 -4.65 10.16
CA LEU A 58 -5.82 -5.12 10.49
C LEU A 58 -5.83 -6.66 10.54
N PRO A 59 -6.57 -7.26 11.50
CA PRO A 59 -6.72 -8.71 11.61
C PRO A 59 -7.54 -9.32 10.47
#